data_AF-A0A3Q9FL71-F1
#
_entry.id   AF-A0A3Q9FL71-F1
#
_cell.length_a   1.000
_cell.length_b   1.000
_cell.length_c   1.000
_cell.angle_alpha   90.00
_cell.angle_beta   90.00
_cell.angle_gamma   90.00
#
_symmetry.space_group_name_H-M   'P 1'
#
loop_
_entity.id
_entity.type
_entity.pdbx_description
1 polymer ?
#
loop_
_entity_poly.entity_id
_entity_poly.type
_entity_poly.pdbx_seq_one_letter_code
_entity_poly.pdbx_strand_id
1 'polypeptide(L)'
;MKKYFIILFAVLTTLTAFGQQKKNGKQKKSAFFATEFAQEFSLSKEVETKVYEIKLSQMDEAQVVFKAKKSNEITPEEAKAQLKVINKKYSKMILIESKVNQKEYYAFVKELQPKMKEVK
;
A
#
# COMPACT_ATOMS: atom_id res chain seq x y z
N MET A 1 -9.50 -13.98 23.09
CA MET A 1 -8.73 -12.73 22.87
C MET A 1 -7.29 -12.82 23.40
N LYS A 2 -6.44 -13.74 22.89
CA LYS A 2 -5.00 -13.82 23.25
C LYS A 2 -4.10 -14.36 22.11
N LYS A 3 -4.54 -14.33 20.85
CA LYS A 3 -3.79 -14.93 19.72
C LYS A 3 -3.24 -13.93 18.69
N TYR A 4 -3.59 -12.65 18.78
CA TYR A 4 -3.18 -11.62 17.81
C TYR A 4 -1.88 -10.89 18.18
N PHE A 5 -1.29 -11.16 19.34
CA PHE A 5 -0.09 -10.44 19.80
C PHE A 5 1.22 -10.96 19.20
N ILE A 6 1.21 -12.13 18.58
CA ILE A 6 2.44 -12.75 18.03
C ILE A 6 2.72 -12.26 16.59
N ILE A 7 1.69 -11.84 15.84
CA ILE A 7 1.84 -11.37 14.45
C ILE A 7 2.56 -10.02 14.40
N LEU A 8 2.45 -9.20 15.44
CA LEU A 8 3.06 -7.87 15.48
C LEU A 8 4.61 -7.90 15.59
N PHE A 9 5.19 -8.99 16.10
CA PHE A 9 6.64 -9.11 16.30
C PHE A 9 7.39 -9.64 15.08
N ALA A 10 6.73 -10.43 14.22
CA ALA A 10 7.34 -10.99 13.01
C ALA A 10 7.53 -9.96 11.88
N VAL A 11 6.78 -8.86 11.90
CA VAL A 11 6.89 -7.77 10.91
C VAL A 11 8.12 -6.89 11.17
N LEU A 12 8.66 -6.88 12.39
CA LEU A 12 9.80 -6.03 12.76
C LEU A 12 11.16 -6.61 12.34
N THR A 13 11.28 -7.93 12.17
CA THR A 13 12.58 -8.59 11.90
C THR A 13 12.92 -8.69 10.41
N THR A 14 11.96 -8.54 9.50
CA THR A 14 12.23 -8.55 8.04
C THR A 14 12.51 -7.15 7.48
N LEU A 15 12.29 -6.09 8.26
CA LEU A 15 12.57 -4.70 7.87
C LEU A 15 14.05 -4.31 7.97
N THR A 16 14.89 -5.11 8.62
CA THR A 16 16.32 -4.82 8.83
C THR A 16 17.19 -5.13 7.61
N ALA A 17 16.69 -5.88 6.62
CA ALA A 17 17.47 -6.24 5.43
C ALA A 17 17.42 -5.20 4.30
N PHE A 18 16.58 -4.16 4.40
CA PHE A 18 16.58 -3.00 3.49
C PHE A 18 17.19 -1.80 4.21
N GLY A 19 18.52 -1.80 4.27
CA GLY A 19 19.34 -0.84 5.03
C GLY A 19 19.12 0.64 4.70
N GLN A 20 19.10 1.45 5.77
CA GLN A 20 19.78 2.74 5.89
C GLN A 20 19.42 3.91 4.96
N GLN A 21 18.19 4.00 4.45
CA GLN A 21 17.61 5.29 4.08
C GLN A 21 16.44 5.56 5.01
N LYS A 22 16.36 6.73 5.67
CA LYS A 22 15.21 7.12 6.51
C LYS A 22 13.94 6.87 5.71
N LYS A 23 13.25 5.75 5.95
CA LYS A 23 12.08 5.38 5.16
C LYS A 23 11.02 6.43 5.43
N ASN A 24 10.72 7.27 4.44
CA ASN A 24 9.66 8.26 4.54
C ASN A 24 8.32 7.53 4.76
N GLY A 25 7.33 8.18 5.38
CA GLY A 25 6.05 7.54 5.73
C GLY A 25 5.35 6.83 4.56
N LYS A 26 5.62 7.24 3.31
CA LYS A 26 5.18 6.54 2.09
C LYS A 26 5.81 5.14 1.96
N GLN A 27 7.13 5.03 2.07
CA GLN A 27 7.84 3.75 1.97
C GLN A 27 7.41 2.78 3.08
N LYS A 28 7.18 3.27 4.30
CA LYS A 28 6.65 2.43 5.39
C LYS A 28 5.25 1.91 5.09
N LYS A 29 4.35 2.76 4.59
CA LYS A 29 2.99 2.36 4.21
C LYS A 29 2.96 1.39 3.03
N SER A 30 3.81 1.60 2.04
CA SER A 30 3.94 0.68 0.91
C SER A 30 4.51 -0.67 1.34
N ALA A 31 5.53 -0.68 2.20
CA ALA A 31 6.11 -1.91 2.74
C ALA A 31 5.08 -2.69 3.57
N PHE A 32 4.39 -1.99 4.48
CA PHE A 32 3.33 -2.59 5.28
C PHE A 32 2.22 -3.20 4.40
N PHE A 33 1.76 -2.46 3.39
CA PHE A 33 0.76 -2.97 2.43
C PHE A 33 1.24 -4.24 1.74
N ALA A 34 2.46 -4.23 1.18
CA ALA A 34 2.99 -5.35 0.43
C ALA A 34 3.19 -6.58 1.30
N THR A 35 3.73 -6.41 2.51
CA THR A 35 3.95 -7.50 3.45
C THR A 35 2.63 -8.12 3.91
N GLU A 36 1.64 -7.32 4.32
CA GLU A 36 0.34 -7.85 4.74
C GLU A 36 -0.39 -8.52 3.57
N PHE A 37 -0.28 -7.97 2.36
CA PHE A 37 -0.88 -8.56 1.16
C PHE A 37 -0.22 -9.89 0.78
N ALA A 38 1.11 -9.95 0.84
CA ALA A 38 1.84 -11.19 0.59
C ALA A 38 1.55 -12.27 1.64
N GLN A 39 1.37 -11.87 2.91
CA GLN A 39 0.99 -12.80 3.98
C GLN A 39 -0.43 -13.34 3.79
N GLU A 40 -1.40 -12.46 3.53
CA GLU A 40 -2.82 -12.84 3.35
C GLU A 40 -2.98 -13.85 2.20
N PHE A 41 -2.29 -13.62 1.08
CA PHE A 41 -2.42 -14.43 -0.13
C PHE A 41 -1.28 -15.43 -0.34
N SER A 42 -0.41 -15.63 0.67
CA SER A 42 0.75 -16.53 0.61
C SER A 42 1.61 -16.33 -0.65
N LEU A 43 1.89 -15.07 -1.00
CA LEU A 43 2.62 -14.69 -2.22
C LEU A 43 4.13 -14.86 -2.03
N SER A 44 4.83 -15.06 -3.15
CA SER A 44 6.30 -15.15 -3.14
C SER A 44 6.95 -13.80 -2.79
N LYS A 45 8.21 -13.84 -2.36
CA LYS A 45 8.98 -12.63 -2.05
C LYS A 45 9.17 -11.72 -3.27
N GLU A 46 9.22 -12.30 -4.45
CA GLU A 46 9.28 -11.56 -5.72
C GLU A 46 8.00 -10.73 -5.91
N VAL A 47 6.83 -11.36 -5.75
CA VAL A 47 5.53 -10.68 -5.88
C VAL A 47 5.37 -9.62 -4.79
N GLU A 48 5.77 -9.89 -3.55
CA GLU A 48 5.79 -8.89 -2.47
C GLU A 48 6.60 -7.65 -2.88
N THR A 49 7.79 -7.85 -3.46
CA THR A 49 8.68 -6.75 -3.87
C THR A 49 8.06 -5.93 -5.00
N LYS A 50 7.46 -6.58 -6.00
CA LYS A 50 6.74 -5.89 -7.08
C LYS A 50 5.53 -5.12 -6.56
N VAL A 51 4.74 -5.72 -5.66
CA VAL A 51 3.59 -5.04 -5.04
C VAL A 51 4.05 -3.82 -4.23
N TYR A 52 5.19 -3.90 -3.54
CA TYR A 52 5.79 -2.77 -2.85
C TYR A 52 6.13 -1.61 -3.80
N GLU A 53 6.79 -1.89 -4.93
CA GLU A 53 7.16 -0.90 -5.93
C GLU A 53 5.95 -0.25 -6.60
N ILE A 54 4.95 -1.06 -6.95
CA ILE A 54 3.67 -0.60 -7.51
C ILE A 54 2.98 0.31 -6.49
N LYS A 55 2.96 -0.07 -5.20
CA LYS A 55 2.33 0.71 -4.14
C LYS A 55 3.06 2.02 -3.86
N LEU A 56 4.39 2.01 -3.90
CA LEU A 56 5.21 3.21 -3.76
C LEU A 56 4.92 4.21 -4.88
N SER A 57 4.90 3.74 -6.14
CA SER A 57 4.54 4.55 -7.31
C SER A 57 3.13 5.13 -7.20
N GLN A 58 2.15 4.33 -6.73
CA GLN A 58 0.79 4.82 -6.46
C GLN A 58 0.79 5.98 -5.46
N MET A 59 1.57 5.87 -4.38
CA MET A 59 1.64 6.91 -3.35
C MET A 59 2.34 8.17 -3.84
N ASP A 60 3.33 8.03 -4.73
CA ASP A 60 4.01 9.17 -5.36
C ASP A 60 3.08 9.94 -6.28
N GLU A 61 2.35 9.26 -7.18
CA GLU A 61 1.33 9.91 -8.03
C GLU A 61 0.21 10.53 -7.19
N ALA A 62 -0.30 9.83 -6.18
CA ALA A 62 -1.34 10.38 -5.30
C ALA A 62 -0.85 11.61 -4.53
N GLN A 63 0.43 11.68 -4.16
CA GLN A 63 0.99 12.85 -3.47
C GLN A 63 0.96 14.10 -4.35
N VAL A 64 1.16 13.98 -5.67
CA VAL A 64 1.05 15.10 -6.59
C VAL A 64 -0.37 15.69 -6.53
N VAL A 65 -1.39 14.81 -6.60
CA VAL A 65 -2.80 15.23 -6.48
C VAL A 65 -3.10 15.87 -5.13
N PHE A 66 -2.59 15.29 -4.03
CA PHE A 66 -2.78 15.88 -2.70
C PHE A 66 -2.09 17.23 -2.53
N LYS A 67 -0.93 17.44 -3.15
CA LYS A 67 -0.23 18.74 -3.16
C LYS A 67 -1.04 19.77 -3.94
N ALA A 68 -1.48 19.44 -5.16
CA ALA A 68 -2.32 20.33 -5.98
C ALA A 68 -3.64 20.70 -5.28
N LYS A 69 -4.27 19.72 -4.60
CA LYS A 69 -5.46 19.99 -3.78
C LYS A 69 -5.13 20.93 -2.62
N LYS A 70 -3.98 20.75 -1.96
CA LYS A 70 -3.56 21.59 -0.82
C LYS A 70 -3.18 23.01 -1.25
N SER A 71 -2.66 23.19 -2.46
CA SER A 71 -2.36 24.51 -3.04
C SER A 71 -3.58 25.18 -3.68
N ASN A 72 -4.76 24.55 -3.66
CA ASN A 72 -5.98 25.00 -4.33
C ASN A 72 -5.85 25.10 -5.87
N GLU A 73 -4.89 24.40 -6.48
CA GLU A 73 -4.76 24.28 -7.95
C GLU A 73 -5.87 23.42 -8.56
N ILE A 74 -6.41 22.48 -7.77
CA ILE A 74 -7.53 21.63 -8.16
C ILE A 74 -8.59 21.60 -7.05
N THR A 75 -9.84 21.44 -7.45
CA THR A 75 -10.97 21.25 -6.55
C THR A 75 -10.94 19.88 -5.85
N PRO A 76 -11.67 19.71 -4.72
CA PRO A 76 -11.86 18.41 -4.09
C PRO A 76 -12.45 17.35 -5.03
N GLU A 77 -13.35 17.74 -5.93
CA GLU A 77 -14.00 16.91 -6.93
C GLU A 77 -13.01 16.40 -7.97
N GLU A 78 -12.18 17.29 -8.51
CA GLU A 78 -11.11 16.94 -9.46
C GLU A 78 -10.07 16.03 -8.81
N ALA A 79 -9.67 16.34 -7.57
CA ALA A 79 -8.76 15.48 -6.81
C ALA A 79 -9.34 14.07 -6.62
N LYS A 80 -10.63 13.95 -6.32
CA LYS A 80 -11.31 12.66 -6.18
C LYS A 80 -11.34 11.89 -7.51
N ALA A 81 -11.60 12.58 -8.62
CA ALA A 81 -11.60 11.98 -9.96
C ALA A 81 -10.20 11.46 -10.35
N GLN A 82 -9.17 12.27 -10.16
CA GLN A 82 -7.78 11.89 -10.43
C GLN A 82 -7.32 10.72 -9.56
N LEU A 83 -7.62 10.74 -8.25
CA LEU A 83 -7.31 9.64 -7.34
C LEU A 83 -8.04 8.34 -7.73
N LYS A 84 -9.27 8.42 -8.25
CA LYS A 84 -9.99 7.24 -8.74
C LYS A 84 -9.29 6.62 -9.95
N VAL A 85 -8.78 7.44 -10.87
CA VAL A 85 -8.01 6.97 -12.04
C VAL A 85 -6.70 6.32 -11.59
N ILE A 86 -5.95 6.96 -10.69
CA ILE A 86 -4.72 6.42 -10.09
C ILE A 86 -5.04 5.07 -9.42
N ASN A 87 -6.03 5.02 -8.53
CA ASN A 87 -6.37 3.79 -7.81
C ASN A 87 -6.76 2.65 -8.76
N LYS A 88 -7.49 2.93 -9.84
CA LYS A 88 -7.88 1.93 -10.84
C LYS A 88 -6.67 1.41 -11.65
N LYS A 89 -5.75 2.31 -12.04
CA LYS A 89 -4.50 1.96 -12.74
C LYS A 89 -3.66 1.01 -11.88
N TYR A 90 -3.40 1.40 -10.64
CA TYR A 90 -2.51 0.66 -9.75
C TYR A 90 -3.14 -0.61 -9.18
N SER A 91 -4.46 -0.64 -8.91
CA SER A 91 -5.12 -1.89 -8.52
C SER A 91 -5.03 -2.95 -9.61
N LYS A 92 -5.17 -2.55 -10.89
CA LYS A 92 -5.01 -3.47 -12.02
C LYS A 92 -3.60 -4.06 -12.09
N MET A 93 -2.56 -3.25 -11.86
CA MET A 93 -1.17 -3.73 -11.83
C MET A 93 -0.94 -4.75 -10.70
N ILE A 94 -1.44 -4.46 -9.49
CA ILE A 94 -1.33 -5.40 -8.36
C ILE A 94 -2.04 -6.72 -8.68
N LEU A 95 -3.23 -6.67 -9.25
CA LEU A 95 -3.99 -7.88 -9.62
C LEU A 95 -3.27 -8.72 -10.68
N ILE A 96 -2.60 -8.08 -11.65
CA ILE A 96 -1.82 -8.76 -12.68
C ILE A 96 -0.61 -9.48 -12.06
N GLU A 97 0.18 -8.79 -11.24
CA GLU A 97 1.39 -9.39 -10.65
C GLU A 97 1.07 -10.47 -9.61
N SER A 98 0.04 -10.24 -8.80
CA SER A 98 -0.32 -11.16 -7.71
C SER A 98 -1.21 -12.32 -8.11
N LYS A 99 -1.92 -12.20 -9.26
CA LYS A 99 -2.94 -13.15 -9.72
C LYS A 99 -4.07 -13.38 -8.70
N VAL A 100 -4.21 -12.49 -7.71
CA VAL A 100 -5.28 -12.54 -6.70
C VAL A 100 -6.61 -12.15 -7.34
N ASN A 101 -7.71 -12.72 -6.83
CA ASN A 101 -9.03 -12.37 -7.32
C ASN A 101 -9.37 -10.90 -7.01
N GLN A 102 -10.00 -10.22 -7.98
CA GLN A 102 -10.41 -8.82 -7.82
C GLN A 102 -11.28 -8.58 -6.56
N LYS A 103 -12.21 -9.49 -6.26
CA LYS A 103 -13.11 -9.37 -5.10
C LYS A 103 -12.34 -9.48 -3.79
N GLU A 104 -11.41 -10.42 -3.71
CA GLU A 104 -10.57 -10.66 -2.53
C GLU A 104 -9.61 -9.50 -2.30
N TYR A 105 -8.99 -8.98 -3.35
CA TYR A 105 -8.16 -7.78 -3.28
C TYR A 105 -8.93 -6.59 -2.71
N TYR A 106 -10.15 -6.32 -3.18
CA TYR A 106 -10.93 -5.20 -2.66
C TYR A 106 -11.41 -5.42 -1.22
N ALA A 107 -11.70 -6.66 -0.83
CA ALA A 107 -11.99 -7.00 0.56
C ALA A 107 -10.77 -6.72 1.46
N PHE A 108 -9.60 -7.22 1.07
CA PHE A 108 -8.34 -6.99 1.76
C PHE A 108 -8.03 -5.49 1.90
N VAL A 109 -8.12 -4.73 0.82
CA VAL A 109 -7.83 -3.28 0.85
C VAL A 109 -8.75 -2.56 1.84
N LYS A 110 -10.03 -2.93 1.89
CA LYS A 110 -11.01 -2.34 2.80
C LYS A 110 -10.65 -2.62 4.27
N GLU A 111 -10.19 -3.83 4.57
CA GLU A 111 -9.75 -4.23 5.92
C GLU A 111 -8.42 -3.62 6.33
N LEU A 112 -7.50 -3.43 5.38
CA LEU A 112 -6.18 -2.87 5.66
C LEU A 112 -6.18 -1.34 5.77
N GLN A 113 -7.13 -0.66 5.13
CA GLN A 113 -7.16 0.81 5.07
C GLN A 113 -7.15 1.51 6.45
N PRO A 114 -7.86 1.04 7.50
CA PRO A 114 -7.73 1.57 8.85
C PRO A 114 -6.33 1.41 9.41
N LYS A 115 -5.74 0.20 9.30
CA LYS A 115 -4.39 -0.11 9.80
C LYS A 115 -3.32 0.74 9.13
N MET A 116 -3.46 1.00 7.82
CA MET A 116 -2.55 1.87 7.07
C MET A 116 -2.50 3.32 7.57
N LYS A 117 -3.53 3.81 8.28
CA LYS A 117 -3.53 5.17 8.86
C LYS A 117 -2.65 5.26 10.11
N GLU A 118 -2.44 4.14 10.80
CA GLU A 118 -1.66 4.05 12.04
C GLU A 118 -0.15 3.96 11.76
N VAL A 119 0.23 3.56 10.55
CA VAL A 119 1.63 3.51 10.09
C VAL A 119 2.18 4.94 9.91
N LYS A 120 3.15 5.34 10.75
CA LYS A 120 3.83 6.65 10.74
C LYS A 120 5.25 6.59 10.16
#